data_AF-A0A2N3E6E9-F1
#
_entry.id   AF-A0A2N3E6E9-F1
#
_cell.length_a   1.000
_cell.length_b   1.000
_cell.length_c   1.000
_cell.angle_alpha   90.00
_cell.angle_beta   90.00
_cell.angle_gamma   90.00
#
_symmetry.space_group_name_H-M   'P 1'
#
loop_
_entity.id
_entity.type
_entity.pdbx_description
1 polymer ?
#
loop_
_entity_poly.entity_id
_entity_poly.type
_entity_poly.pdbx_seq_one_letter_code
_entity_poly.pdbx_strand_id
1 'polypeptide(L)'
;MRPALAPADIEERLAAAAPAPGEMRFLSPFDPAIRDRKRAMRLFGFDYRIEVFVPEKKRQYGYYVLPLIAGDRFVGRADVKAHRAEGRIEMKGLWLEPGVKQTKAREKNIRTALEELGRFTGTPVIDADAALRRARGG
;
A
#
# COMPACT_ATOMS: atom_id res chain seq x y z
N MET A 1 23.59 -16.25 5.87
CA MET A 1 22.15 -16.15 6.27
C MET A 1 22.03 -16.64 7.70
N ARG A 2 21.24 -15.99 8.57
CA ARG A 2 21.08 -16.47 9.97
C ARG A 2 20.15 -17.71 9.99
N PRO A 3 20.42 -18.72 10.82
CA PRO A 3 19.48 -19.82 11.02
C PRO A 3 18.10 -19.29 11.45
N ALA A 4 17.03 -19.88 10.91
CA ALA A 4 15.66 -19.56 11.25
C ALA A 4 14.90 -20.85 11.58
N LEU A 5 13.93 -20.76 12.47
CA LEU A 5 13.03 -21.85 12.79
C LEU A 5 11.77 -21.73 11.94
N ALA A 6 11.25 -22.87 11.49
CA ALA A 6 9.98 -22.98 10.80
C ALA A 6 9.21 -24.19 11.37
N PRO A 7 7.88 -24.23 11.21
CA PRO A 7 7.11 -25.46 11.43
C PRO A 7 7.68 -26.63 10.61
N ALA A 8 7.56 -27.85 11.13
CA ALA A 8 8.10 -29.05 10.48
C ALA A 8 7.50 -29.31 9.08
N ASP A 9 6.27 -28.82 8.86
CA ASP A 9 5.49 -28.95 7.62
C ASP A 9 5.67 -27.74 6.68
N ILE A 10 6.71 -26.91 6.83
CA ILE A 10 6.84 -25.67 6.05
C ILE A 10 6.93 -25.92 4.54
N GLU A 11 7.63 -26.98 4.11
CA GLU A 11 7.78 -27.30 2.69
C GLU A 11 6.44 -27.71 2.06
N GLU A 12 5.64 -28.49 2.80
CA GLU A 12 4.29 -28.90 2.39
C GLU A 12 3.36 -27.69 2.30
N ARG A 13 3.43 -26.78 3.27
CA ARG A 13 2.66 -25.52 3.25
C ARG A 13 3.03 -24.64 2.07
N LEU A 14 4.31 -24.56 1.72
CA LEU A 14 4.78 -23.78 0.57
C LEU A 14 4.30 -24.41 -0.74
N ALA A 15 4.38 -25.74 -0.87
CA ALA A 15 3.89 -26.46 -2.04
C ALA A 15 2.37 -26.34 -2.22
N ALA A 16 1.61 -26.27 -1.12
CA ALA A 16 0.15 -26.13 -1.14
C ALA A 16 -0.33 -24.66 -1.16
N ALA A 17 0.57 -23.68 -1.09
CA ALA A 17 0.19 -22.28 -1.01
C ALA A 17 -0.49 -21.83 -2.31
N ALA A 18 -1.64 -21.16 -2.15
CA ALA A 18 -2.29 -20.50 -3.29
C ALA A 18 -1.38 -19.39 -3.84
N PRO A 19 -1.41 -19.14 -5.16
CA PRO A 19 -0.69 -18.01 -5.73
C PRO A 19 -1.15 -16.70 -5.11
N ALA A 20 -0.23 -15.73 -5.03
CA ALA A 20 -0.58 -14.40 -4.54
C ALA A 20 -1.71 -13.80 -5.40
N PRO A 21 -2.75 -13.21 -4.78
CA PRO A 21 -3.84 -12.58 -5.54
C PRO A 21 -3.30 -11.49 -6.46
N GLY A 22 -3.75 -11.46 -7.72
CA GLY A 22 -3.34 -10.43 -8.68
C GLY A 22 -3.92 -9.04 -8.40
N GLU A 23 -4.91 -8.95 -7.51
CA GLU A 23 -5.58 -7.73 -7.12
C GLU A 23 -4.66 -6.80 -6.32
N MET A 24 -4.86 -5.52 -6.55
CA MET A 24 -4.14 -4.48 -5.83
C MET A 24 -4.89 -4.12 -4.55
N ARG A 25 -4.17 -3.96 -3.44
CA ARG A 25 -4.77 -3.62 -2.14
C ARG A 25 -3.98 -2.55 -1.42
N PHE A 26 -4.69 -1.71 -0.67
CA PHE A 26 -4.08 -0.87 0.36
C PHE A 26 -3.92 -1.68 1.65
N LEU A 27 -2.74 -1.64 2.24
CA LEU A 27 -2.51 -2.23 3.56
C LEU A 27 -2.63 -1.18 4.65
N SER A 28 -3.13 -1.60 5.81
CA SER A 28 -3.07 -0.78 7.02
C SER A 28 -1.60 -0.52 7.38
N PRO A 29 -1.24 0.68 7.88
CA PRO A 29 0.09 0.96 8.43
C PRO A 29 0.51 0.01 9.57
N PHE A 30 -0.47 -0.70 10.15
CA PHE A 30 -0.29 -1.63 11.26
C PHE A 30 -0.43 -3.10 10.83
N ASP A 31 -0.50 -3.37 9.53
CA ASP A 31 -0.60 -4.73 9.00
C ASP A 31 0.62 -5.59 9.44
N PRO A 32 0.44 -6.85 9.86
CA PRO A 32 1.54 -7.74 10.25
C PRO A 32 2.64 -7.88 9.20
N ALA A 33 2.34 -7.69 7.91
CA ALA A 33 3.31 -7.75 6.83
C ALA A 33 4.32 -6.59 6.88
N ILE A 34 3.92 -5.40 7.37
CA ILE A 34 4.72 -4.18 7.29
C ILE A 34 5.04 -3.51 8.63
N ARG A 35 4.32 -3.84 9.72
CA ARG A 35 4.52 -3.20 11.03
C ARG A 35 5.93 -3.39 11.60
N ASP A 36 6.61 -4.48 11.24
CA ASP A 36 8.04 -4.67 11.51
C ASP A 36 8.85 -4.17 10.31
N ARG A 37 9.42 -2.97 10.44
CA ARG A 37 10.23 -2.32 9.40
C ARG A 37 11.42 -3.15 8.96
N LYS A 38 12.14 -3.80 9.89
CA LYS A 38 13.34 -4.58 9.56
C LYS A 38 12.95 -5.82 8.76
N ARG A 39 11.84 -6.46 9.14
CA ARG A 39 11.29 -7.60 8.41
C ARG A 39 10.76 -7.18 7.04
N ALA A 40 10.03 -6.07 6.94
CA ALA A 40 9.50 -5.55 5.68
C ALA A 40 10.62 -5.21 4.69
N MET A 41 11.67 -4.52 5.17
CA MET A 41 12.85 -4.23 4.36
C MET A 41 13.57 -5.50 3.91
N ARG A 42 13.77 -6.47 4.81
CA ARG A 42 14.47 -7.72 4.48
C ARG A 42 13.71 -8.60 3.49
N LEU A 43 12.39 -8.72 3.63
CA LEU A 43 11.58 -9.61 2.80
C LEU A 43 11.15 -8.98 1.48
N PHE A 44 10.86 -7.67 1.47
CA PHE A 44 10.24 -7.01 0.32
C PHE A 44 11.05 -5.85 -0.24
N GLY A 45 12.18 -5.47 0.39
CA GLY A 45 12.91 -4.26 0.02
C GLY A 45 12.13 -2.97 0.27
N PHE A 46 11.12 -3.02 1.15
CA PHE A 46 10.18 -1.92 1.37
C PHE A 46 10.50 -1.17 2.66
N ASP A 47 11.19 -0.04 2.53
CA ASP A 47 11.45 0.86 3.66
C ASP A 47 10.20 1.71 3.94
N TYR A 48 9.46 1.35 4.99
CA TYR A 48 8.21 2.00 5.32
C TYR A 48 8.15 2.40 6.78
N ARG A 49 7.62 3.61 7.00
CA ARG A 49 7.30 4.15 8.31
C ARG A 49 6.06 5.04 8.18
N ILE A 50 5.07 4.84 9.04
CA ILE A 50 3.96 5.78 9.15
C ILE A 50 4.45 7.10 9.78
N GLU A 51 4.05 8.21 9.19
CA GLU A 51 4.51 9.56 9.56
C GLU A 51 3.44 10.38 10.28
N VAL A 52 2.40 9.72 10.82
CA VAL A 52 1.30 10.35 11.55
C VAL A 52 1.78 11.19 12.75
N PHE A 53 2.88 10.76 13.38
CA PHE A 53 3.52 11.45 14.51
C PHE A 53 4.65 12.39 14.09
N VAL A 54 5.01 12.43 12.80
CA VAL A 54 6.03 13.33 12.28
C VAL A 54 5.38 14.70 12.03
N PRO A 55 5.99 15.82 12.46
CA PRO A 55 5.49 17.16 12.14
C PRO A 55 5.34 17.34 10.63
N GLU A 56 4.27 18.01 10.18
CA GLU A 56 3.90 18.08 8.77
C GLU A 56 5.05 18.48 7.83
N LYS A 57 5.82 19.51 8.21
CA LYS A 57 6.96 20.00 7.42
C LYS A 57 8.14 19.02 7.29
N LYS A 58 8.16 17.96 8.09
CA LYS A 58 9.23 16.93 8.11
C LYS A 58 8.79 15.60 7.52
N ARG A 59 7.53 15.49 7.05
CA ARG A 59 7.01 14.27 6.42
C ARG A 59 7.61 14.10 5.03
N GLN A 60 7.98 12.89 4.68
CA GLN A 60 8.45 12.52 3.35
C GLN A 60 7.28 12.25 2.41
N TYR A 61 6.23 11.58 2.90
CA TYR A 61 5.12 11.11 2.10
C TYR A 61 3.80 11.74 2.55
N GLY A 62 3.45 11.71 3.84
CA GLY A 62 2.13 12.24 4.23
C GLY A 62 1.69 11.86 5.63
N TYR A 63 0.43 12.14 5.96
CA TYR A 63 -0.06 11.92 7.31
C TYR A 63 -0.45 10.46 7.57
N TYR A 64 -1.31 9.90 6.71
CA TYR A 64 -1.85 8.55 6.85
C TYR A 64 -1.58 7.75 5.58
N VAL A 65 -0.31 7.42 5.39
CA VAL A 65 0.21 6.79 4.18
C VAL A 65 -0.01 5.29 4.23
N LEU A 66 -0.79 4.77 3.30
CA LEU A 66 -1.06 3.34 3.14
C LEU A 66 -0.12 2.74 2.09
N PRO A 67 0.57 1.62 2.39
CA PRO A 67 1.26 0.84 1.37
C PRO A 67 0.28 0.27 0.34
N LEU A 68 0.74 0.18 -0.90
CA LEU A 68 0.01 -0.41 -2.02
C LEU A 68 0.73 -1.69 -2.45
N ILE A 69 0.06 -2.82 -2.35
CA ILE A 69 0.58 -4.14 -2.74
C ILE A 69 -0.16 -4.66 -3.97
N ALA A 70 0.56 -5.32 -4.88
CA ALA A 70 -0.01 -6.08 -6.00
C ALA A 70 0.72 -7.42 -6.11
N GLY A 71 -0.02 -8.53 -5.98
CA GLY A 71 0.60 -9.84 -5.80
C GLY A 71 1.42 -9.89 -4.51
N ASP A 72 2.70 -10.19 -4.65
CA ASP A 72 3.69 -10.30 -3.59
C ASP A 72 4.63 -9.09 -3.49
N ARG A 73 4.35 -8.00 -4.21
CA ARG A 73 5.23 -6.82 -4.30
C ARG A 73 4.54 -5.53 -3.88
N PHE A 74 5.25 -4.74 -3.08
CA PHE A 74 4.88 -3.34 -2.86
C PHE A 74 5.17 -2.54 -4.12
N VAL A 75 4.15 -1.84 -4.60
CA VAL A 75 4.19 -1.09 -5.86
C VAL A 75 4.09 0.42 -5.64
N GLY A 76 3.74 0.84 -4.43
CA GLY A 76 3.74 2.25 -4.06
C GLY A 76 3.19 2.49 -2.66
N ARG A 77 2.92 3.77 -2.39
CA ARG A 77 2.39 4.32 -1.14
C ARG A 77 1.39 5.43 -1.49
N ALA A 78 0.33 5.60 -0.71
CA ALA A 78 -0.62 6.70 -0.90
C ALA A 78 -1.05 7.35 0.41
N ASP A 79 -1.04 8.68 0.48
CA ASP A 79 -1.61 9.44 1.61
C ASP A 79 -3.10 9.54 1.39
N VAL A 80 -3.90 8.93 2.26
CA VAL A 80 -5.34 8.79 2.08
C VAL A 80 -6.08 9.45 3.24
N LYS A 81 -7.14 10.20 2.93
CA LYS A 81 -8.01 10.83 3.91
C LYS A 81 -9.47 10.45 3.65
N ALA A 82 -10.13 9.90 4.66
CA ALA A 82 -11.56 9.62 4.64
C ALA A 82 -12.33 10.81 5.24
N HIS A 83 -13.04 11.56 4.40
CA HIS A 83 -13.94 12.64 4.77
C HIS A 83 -15.33 12.08 5.03
N ARG A 84 -15.53 11.49 6.21
CA ARG A 84 -16.74 10.72 6.56
C ARG A 84 -18.04 11.52 6.43
N ALA A 85 -18.02 12.80 6.78
CA ALA A 85 -19.18 13.68 6.65
C ALA A 85 -19.65 13.85 5.19
N GLU A 86 -18.73 13.74 4.23
CA GLU A 86 -19.00 13.88 2.80
C GLU A 86 -19.16 12.52 2.10
N GLY A 87 -18.95 11.41 2.82
CA GLY A 87 -18.85 10.09 2.21
C GLY A 87 -17.73 9.98 1.18
N ARG A 88 -16.66 10.78 1.30
CA ARG A 88 -15.58 10.91 0.29
C ARG A 88 -14.24 10.39 0.79
N ILE A 89 -13.55 9.60 -0.02
CA ILE A 89 -12.16 9.18 0.20
C ILE A 89 -11.25 9.92 -0.78
N GLU A 90 -10.27 10.63 -0.23
CA GLU A 90 -9.31 11.42 -0.99
C GLU A 90 -7.93 10.77 -0.93
N MET A 91 -7.32 10.56 -2.10
CA MET A 91 -5.90 10.28 -2.22
C MET A 91 -5.15 11.59 -2.41
N LYS A 92 -4.53 12.06 -1.33
CA LYS A 92 -3.77 13.33 -1.30
C LYS A 92 -2.44 13.21 -2.05
N GLY A 93 -1.83 12.04 -2.05
CA GLY A 93 -0.58 11.79 -2.76
C GLY A 93 -0.40 10.31 -3.07
N LEU A 94 0.41 10.04 -4.09
CA LEU A 94 0.76 8.71 -4.58
C LEU A 94 2.25 8.72 -4.95
N TRP A 95 2.99 7.74 -4.45
CA TRP A 95 4.40 7.52 -4.75
C TRP A 95 4.56 6.08 -5.19
N LEU A 96 5.03 5.86 -6.41
CA LEU A 96 5.33 4.52 -6.91
C LEU A 96 6.74 4.11 -6.48
N GLU A 97 6.94 2.81 -6.22
CA GLU A 97 8.27 2.32 -5.88
C GLU A 97 9.23 2.41 -7.08
N PRO A 98 10.56 2.47 -6.85
CA PRO A 98 11.54 2.47 -7.93
C PRO A 98 11.31 1.33 -8.94
N GLY A 99 11.35 1.66 -10.23
CA GLY A 99 11.09 0.72 -11.32
C GLY A 99 9.61 0.44 -11.60
N VAL A 100 8.68 1.04 -10.85
CA VAL A 100 7.24 0.90 -11.06
C VAL A 100 6.69 2.02 -11.94
N LYS A 101 6.13 1.67 -13.11
CA LYS A 101 5.51 2.62 -14.03
C LYS A 101 4.00 2.76 -13.82
N GLN A 102 3.50 3.98 -13.89
CA GLN A 102 2.06 4.27 -13.90
C GLN A 102 1.44 4.02 -15.28
N THR A 103 1.23 2.75 -15.62
CA THR A 103 0.48 2.38 -16.83
C THR A 103 -1.01 2.66 -16.64
N LYS A 104 -1.77 2.75 -17.75
CA LYS A 104 -3.24 2.87 -17.71
C LYS A 104 -3.89 1.74 -16.89
N ALA A 105 -3.38 0.52 -17.03
CA ALA A 105 -3.85 -0.64 -16.27
C ALA A 105 -3.58 -0.48 -14.77
N ARG A 106 -2.38 -0.01 -14.38
CA ARG A 106 -2.05 0.22 -12.97
C ARG A 106 -2.90 1.32 -12.35
N GLU A 107 -3.13 2.40 -13.08
CA GLU A 107 -4.02 3.48 -12.64
C GLU A 107 -5.45 2.98 -12.42
N LYS A 108 -5.97 2.15 -13.32
CA LYS A 108 -7.27 1.50 -13.14
C LYS A 108 -7.27 0.66 -11.84
N ASN A 109 -6.25 -0.17 -11.62
CA ASN A 109 -6.16 -1.01 -10.43
C ASN A 109 -6.05 -0.20 -9.13
N ILE A 110 -5.32 0.93 -9.14
CA ILE A 110 -5.24 1.85 -7.99
C ILE A 110 -6.62 2.42 -7.66
N ARG A 111 -7.38 2.84 -8.69
CA ARG A 111 -8.74 3.37 -8.51
C ARG A 111 -9.66 2.30 -7.93
N THR A 112 -9.63 1.09 -8.48
CA THR A 112 -10.44 -0.02 -7.95
C THR A 112 -10.10 -0.34 -6.50
N ALA A 113 -8.81 -0.41 -6.13
CA ALA A 113 -8.40 -0.62 -4.75
C ALA A 113 -8.87 0.51 -3.82
N LEU A 114 -8.89 1.76 -4.32
CA LEU A 114 -9.35 2.92 -3.55
C LEU A 114 -10.88 2.92 -3.40
N GLU A 115 -11.61 2.46 -4.42
CA GLU A 115 -13.06 2.25 -4.36
C GLU A 115 -13.43 1.20 -3.32
N GLU A 116 -12.73 0.07 -3.28
CA GLU A 116 -12.91 -0.97 -2.27
C GLU A 116 -12.63 -0.44 -0.87
N LEU A 117 -11.52 0.28 -0.70
CA LEU A 117 -11.19 0.93 0.57
C LEU A 117 -12.26 1.95 0.97
N GLY A 118 -12.73 2.77 0.02
CA GLY A 118 -13.78 3.75 0.23
C GLY A 118 -15.09 3.11 0.68
N ARG A 119 -15.52 2.02 0.06
CA ARG A 119 -16.69 1.25 0.51
C ARG A 119 -16.47 0.70 1.92
N PHE A 120 -15.31 0.10 2.19
CA PHE A 120 -14.97 -0.44 3.50
C PHE A 120 -14.98 0.60 4.62
N THR A 121 -14.56 1.84 4.33
CA THR A 121 -14.50 2.94 5.32
C THR A 121 -15.77 3.79 5.40
N GLY A 122 -16.82 3.45 4.63
CA GLY A 122 -18.06 4.24 4.59
C GLY A 122 -17.93 5.57 3.83
N THR A 123 -16.98 5.66 2.90
CA THR A 123 -16.68 6.84 2.07
C THR A 123 -16.58 6.47 0.59
N PRO A 124 -17.71 6.16 -0.08
CA PRO A 124 -17.72 5.60 -1.45
C PRO A 124 -17.39 6.61 -2.57
N VAL A 125 -17.43 7.92 -2.31
CA VAL A 125 -17.11 8.95 -3.31
C VAL A 125 -15.59 9.05 -3.44
N ILE A 126 -15.06 8.89 -4.66
CA ILE A 126 -13.61 8.80 -4.88
C ILE A 126 -13.03 10.11 -5.38
N ASP A 127 -11.97 10.57 -4.73
CA ASP A 127 -11.19 11.74 -5.12
C ASP A 127 -9.71 11.35 -5.25
N ALA A 128 -9.27 11.05 -6.46
CA ALA A 128 -7.93 10.51 -6.73
C ALA A 128 -7.17 11.20 -7.87
N ASP A 129 -7.88 11.98 -8.68
CA ASP A 129 -7.39 12.45 -9.98
C ASP A 129 -6.16 13.33 -9.85
N ALA A 130 -6.13 14.20 -8.84
CA ALA A 130 -5.02 15.11 -8.60
C ALA A 130 -3.74 14.34 -8.24
N ALA A 131 -3.82 13.32 -7.36
CA ALA A 131 -2.68 12.49 -7.00
C ALA A 131 -2.21 11.62 -8.17
N LEU A 132 -3.14 11.01 -8.92
CA LEU A 132 -2.80 10.20 -10.10
C LEU A 132 -2.14 11.02 -11.20
N ARG A 133 -2.54 12.28 -11.41
CA ARG A 133 -1.85 13.18 -12.34
C ARG A 133 -0.43 13.51 -11.89
N ARG A 134 -0.23 13.84 -10.60
CA ARG A 134 1.09 14.16 -10.06
C ARG A 134 2.07 12.98 -10.16
N ALA A 135 1.62 11.78 -9.85
CA ALA A 135 2.45 10.58 -9.87
C ALA A 135 2.91 10.15 -11.28
N ARG A 136 2.27 10.63 -12.36
CA ARG A 136 2.73 10.40 -13.75
C ARG A 136 3.94 11.24 -14.16
N GLY A 137 4.19 12.35 -13.46
CA GLY A 137 5.18 13.35 -13.84
C GLY A 137 6.50 13.27 -13.07
N GLY A 138 6.66 12.30 -12.16
CA GLY A 138 7.88 12.02 -11.41
C GLY A 138 8.46 10.66 -11.79
#